data_AF-A0A0F9TZ17-F1
#
_entry.id   AF-A0A0F9TZ17-F1
#
_cell.length_a   1.000
_cell.length_b   1.000
_cell.length_c   1.000
_cell.angle_alpha   90.00
_cell.angle_beta   90.00
_cell.angle_gamma   90.00
#
_symmetry.space_group_name_H-M   'P 1'
#
loop_
_entity.id
_entity.type
_entity.pdbx_description
1 polymer ?
#
loop_
_entity_poly.entity_id
_entity_poly.type
_entity_poly.pdbx_seq_one_letter_code
_entity_poly.pdbx_strand_id
1 'polypeptide(L)'
;MITETNYAMTKDNLRNEIDALAYLTECTLATVSDLASKSKPPKGELRRQISMAQTGINWVKVFVKPGMKCGNARVQQIIDNGLSVEDWANARRRT
;
A
#
# COMPACT_ATOMS: atom_id res chain seq x y z
N MET A 1 -15.19 -13.38 14.92
CA MET A 1 -13.87 -12.76 15.21
C MET A 1 -12.88 -13.32 14.20
N ILE A 2 -12.62 -12.60 13.11
CA ILE A 2 -11.56 -12.98 12.18
C ILE A 2 -10.29 -12.38 12.73
N THR A 3 -9.39 -13.21 13.24
CA THR A 3 -8.03 -12.83 13.61
C THR A 3 -7.35 -12.25 12.38
N GLU A 4 -7.21 -10.92 12.34
CA GLU A 4 -6.31 -10.23 11.42
C GLU A 4 -4.90 -10.75 11.69
N THR A 5 -4.49 -11.76 10.92
CA THR A 5 -3.09 -12.14 10.90
C THR A 5 -2.37 -10.98 10.24
N ASN A 6 -1.80 -10.11 11.08
CA ASN A 6 -0.84 -9.05 10.73
C ASN A 6 0.42 -9.68 10.13
N TYR A 7 0.29 -10.39 9.01
CA TYR A 7 1.42 -10.83 8.23
C TYR A 7 1.86 -9.63 7.42
N ALA A 8 2.70 -8.78 8.01
CA ALA A 8 3.48 -7.82 7.25
C ALA A 8 4.65 -8.59 6.65
N MET A 9 4.67 -8.75 5.32
CA MET A 9 5.83 -9.35 4.68
C MET A 9 7.10 -8.58 5.05
N THR A 10 8.15 -9.33 5.40
CA THR A 10 9.50 -8.82 5.63
C THR A 10 10.39 -9.30 4.48
N LYS A 11 11.53 -8.62 4.28
CA LYS A 11 12.51 -9.00 3.25
C LYS A 11 12.90 -10.49 3.31
N ASP A 12 12.92 -11.06 4.52
CA ASP A 12 13.38 -12.43 4.77
C ASP A 12 12.32 -13.48 4.38
N ASN A 13 11.09 -13.06 4.10
CA ASN A 13 9.95 -13.91 3.78
C ASN A 13 9.48 -13.78 2.32
N LEU A 14 10.23 -13.07 1.47
CA LEU A 14 9.94 -12.94 0.04
C LEU A 14 10.24 -14.26 -0.68
N ARG A 15 9.27 -14.83 -1.39
CA ARG A 15 9.43 -16.12 -2.06
C ARG A 15 9.44 -16.03 -3.58
N ASN A 16 8.87 -14.96 -4.13
CA ASN A 16 8.74 -14.75 -5.56
C ASN A 16 8.69 -13.25 -5.90
N GLU A 17 8.66 -12.94 -7.19
CA GLU A 17 8.67 -11.57 -7.70
C GLU A 17 7.40 -10.79 -7.34
N ILE A 18 6.26 -11.47 -7.24
CA ILE A 18 4.98 -10.85 -6.86
C ILE A 18 5.03 -10.40 -5.39
N ASP A 19 5.59 -11.25 -4.53
CA ASP A 19 5.82 -10.91 -3.12
C ASP A 19 6.73 -9.70 -2.98
N ALA A 20 7.83 -9.67 -3.75
CA ALA A 20 8.77 -8.56 -3.76
C ALA A 20 8.10 -7.25 -4.24
N LEU A 21 7.30 -7.32 -5.30
CA LEU A 21 6.55 -6.18 -5.82
C LEU A 21 5.53 -5.65 -4.80
N ALA A 22 4.77 -6.54 -4.17
CA ALA A 22 3.80 -6.18 -3.15
C ALA A 22 4.49 -5.55 -1.93
N TYR A 23 5.63 -6.10 -1.50
CA TYR A 23 6.43 -5.58 -0.40
C TYR A 23 6.99 -4.18 -0.69
N LEU A 24 7.61 -3.96 -1.86
CA LEU A 24 8.11 -2.64 -2.25
C LEU A 24 6.98 -1.60 -2.34
N THR A 25 5.81 -2.02 -2.83
CA THR A 25 4.61 -1.17 -2.86
C THR A 25 4.15 -0.83 -1.44
N GLU A 26 4.12 -1.80 -0.53
CA GLU A 26 3.79 -1.61 0.89
C GLU A 26 4.75 -0.63 1.58
N CYS A 27 6.05 -0.74 1.36
CA CYS A 27 7.04 0.20 1.89
C CYS A 27 6.80 1.63 1.38
N THR A 28 6.43 1.76 0.10
CA THR A 28 6.08 3.06 -0.49
C THR A 28 4.79 3.61 0.13
N LEU A 29 3.77 2.78 0.33
CA LEU A 29 2.52 3.15 1.02
C LEU A 29 2.74 3.53 2.49
N ALA A 30 3.68 2.88 3.18
CA ALA A 30 4.07 3.27 4.53
C ALA A 30 4.64 4.70 4.55
N THR A 31 5.49 5.03 3.58
CA THR A 31 6.00 6.41 3.39
C THR A 31 4.88 7.39 3.07
N VAL A 32 3.95 7.03 2.18
CA VAL A 32 2.76 7.86 1.89
C VAL A 32 1.96 8.13 3.16
N SER A 33 1.75 7.10 4.00
CA SER A 33 1.02 7.22 5.26
C SER A 33 1.70 8.22 6.21
N ASP A 34 3.02 8.10 6.42
CA ASP A 34 3.79 9.01 7.29
C ASP A 34 3.75 10.45 6.77
N LEU A 35 3.92 10.64 5.46
CA LEU A 35 3.87 11.97 4.87
C LEU A 35 2.47 12.59 4.94
N ALA A 36 1.43 11.79 4.70
CA ALA A 36 0.05 12.25 4.72
C ALA A 36 -0.45 12.59 6.13
N SER A 37 0.05 11.92 7.18
CA SER A 37 -0.35 12.20 8.56
C SER A 37 0.29 13.46 9.17
N LYS A 38 1.22 14.10 8.48
CA LYS A 38 1.85 15.34 8.97
C LYS A 38 0.85 16.50 8.92
N SER A 39 0.89 17.38 9.92
CA SER A 39 0.05 18.60 9.96
C SER A 39 0.31 19.53 8.76
N LYS A 40 1.52 19.51 8.21
CA LYS A 40 1.93 20.22 7.00
C LYS A 40 2.70 19.26 6.07
N PRO A 41 2.02 18.44 5.27
CA PRO A 41 2.68 17.47 4.40
C PRO A 41 3.54 18.17 3.33
N PRO A 42 4.75 17.65 3.03
CA PRO A 42 5.54 18.14 1.91
C PRO A 42 4.85 17.73 0.60
N LYS A 43 4.01 18.62 0.05
CA LYS A 43 3.08 18.33 -1.05
C LYS A 43 3.75 17.67 -2.27
N GLY A 44 4.93 18.15 -2.66
CA GLY A 44 5.67 17.63 -3.81
C GLY A 44 6.10 16.18 -3.62
N GLU A 45 6.74 15.88 -2.49
CA GLU A 45 7.20 14.52 -2.19
C GLU A 45 6.04 13.57 -1.90
N LEU A 46 5.01 14.02 -1.18
CA LEU A 46 3.81 13.21 -0.97
C LEU A 46 3.14 12.85 -2.31
N ARG A 47 3.01 13.80 -3.24
CA ARG A 47 2.47 13.52 -4.58
C ARG A 47 3.34 12.52 -5.34
N ARG A 48 4.68 12.65 -5.26
CA ARG A 48 5.61 11.71 -5.89
C ARG A 48 5.44 10.29 -5.33
N GLN A 49 5.38 10.15 -4.01
CA GLN A 49 5.21 8.86 -3.34
C GLN A 49 3.85 8.22 -3.65
N ILE A 50 2.77 9.02 -3.71
CA ILE A 50 1.44 8.56 -4.15
C ILE A 50 1.51 8.02 -5.58
N SER A 51 2.15 8.74 -6.50
CA SER A 51 2.29 8.31 -7.89
C SER A 51 3.08 7.01 -8.02
N MET A 52 4.19 6.87 -7.29
CA MET A 52 4.99 5.63 -7.27
C MET A 52 4.19 4.45 -6.72
N ALA A 53 3.52 4.63 -5.58
CA ALA A 53 2.70 3.60 -4.97
C ALA A 53 1.50 3.22 -5.85
N GLN A 54 0.87 4.17 -6.55
CA GLN A 54 -0.23 3.88 -7.47
C GLN A 54 0.22 3.01 -8.64
N THR A 55 1.40 3.29 -9.20
CA THR A 55 2.01 2.42 -10.22
C THR A 55 2.26 1.01 -9.68
N GLY A 56 2.81 0.91 -8.46
CA GLY A 56 2.99 -0.38 -7.77
C GLY A 56 1.67 -1.15 -7.62
N ILE A 57 0.62 -0.50 -7.12
CA ILE A 57 -0.72 -1.08 -7.00
C ILE A 57 -1.26 -1.55 -8.35
N ASN A 58 -1.11 -0.75 -9.40
CA ASN A 58 -1.57 -1.12 -10.73
C ASN A 58 -0.89 -2.40 -11.25
N TRP A 59 0.42 -2.56 -10.98
CA TRP A 59 1.14 -3.78 -11.32
C TRP A 59 0.74 -4.96 -10.45
N VAL A 60 0.57 -4.78 -9.14
CA VAL A 60 0.11 -5.85 -8.24
C VAL A 60 -1.29 -6.34 -8.64
N LYS A 61 -2.20 -5.43 -9.05
CA LYS A 61 -3.57 -5.76 -9.51
C LYS A 61 -3.61 -6.67 -10.75
N VAL A 62 -2.51 -6.79 -11.50
CA VAL A 62 -2.40 -7.76 -12.60
C VAL A 62 -2.45 -9.19 -12.04
N PHE A 63 -1.82 -9.42 -10.89
CA PHE A 63 -1.63 -10.75 -10.29
C PHE A 63 -2.55 -11.03 -9.10
N VAL A 64 -2.93 -9.99 -8.35
CA VAL A 64 -3.74 -10.09 -7.13
C VAL A 64 -5.08 -9.41 -7.36
N LYS A 65 -6.16 -10.17 -7.25
CA LYS A 65 -7.55 -9.68 -7.36
C LYS A 65 -8.16 -9.49 -5.97
N PRO A 66 -9.26 -8.73 -5.84
CA PRO A 66 -9.99 -8.60 -4.58
C PRO A 66 -10.28 -9.97 -3.95
N GLY A 67 -9.98 -10.11 -2.65
CA GLY A 67 -10.11 -11.37 -1.90
C GLY A 67 -8.92 -12.33 -1.99
N MET A 68 -7.95 -12.09 -2.90
CA MET A 68 -6.69 -12.85 -2.92
C MET A 68 -5.66 -12.22 -1.97
N LYS A 69 -4.92 -13.05 -1.22
CA LYS A 69 -3.92 -12.55 -0.27
C LYS A 69 -2.59 -12.22 -0.95
N CYS A 70 -2.07 -11.02 -0.69
CA CYS A 70 -0.74 -10.55 -1.12
C CYS A 70 0.25 -10.31 0.04
N GLY A 71 -0.12 -10.69 1.28
CA GLY A 71 0.78 -10.62 2.44
C GLY A 71 1.17 -9.21 2.89
N ASN A 72 0.46 -8.17 2.44
CA ASN A 72 0.73 -6.77 2.77
C ASN A 72 -0.57 -6.02 3.03
N ALA A 73 -0.78 -5.55 4.25
CA ALA A 73 -2.08 -5.08 4.71
C ALA A 73 -2.60 -3.84 3.96
N ARG A 74 -1.76 -2.82 3.68
CA ARG A 74 -2.21 -1.60 2.99
C ARG A 74 -2.45 -1.87 1.52
N VAL A 75 -1.56 -2.64 0.88
CA VAL A 75 -1.74 -3.11 -0.50
C VAL A 75 -3.06 -3.88 -0.62
N GLN A 76 -3.28 -4.85 0.26
CA GLN A 76 -4.49 -5.65 0.32
C GLN A 76 -5.73 -4.77 0.49
N GLN A 77 -5.70 -3.85 1.45
CA GLN A 77 -6.79 -2.91 1.72
C GLN A 77 -7.15 -2.09 0.47
N ILE A 78 -6.16 -1.55 -0.26
CA ILE A 78 -6.41 -0.73 -1.45
C ILE A 78 -7.02 -1.57 -2.58
N ILE A 79 -6.53 -2.80 -2.77
CA ILE A 79 -7.04 -3.70 -3.81
C ILE A 79 -8.47 -4.14 -3.49
N ASP A 80 -8.71 -4.62 -2.27
CA ASP A 80 -10.01 -5.17 -1.87
C ASP A 80 -11.12 -4.11 -1.88
N ASN A 81 -10.79 -2.88 -1.49
CA ASN A 81 -11.75 -1.77 -1.49
C ASN A 81 -11.80 -1.01 -2.83
N GLY A 82 -11.03 -1.41 -3.84
CA GLY A 82 -11.01 -0.75 -5.15
C GLY A 82 -10.54 0.71 -5.12
N LEU A 83 -9.76 1.10 -4.11
CA LEU A 83 -9.34 2.49 -3.90
C LEU A 83 -8.20 2.89 -4.85
N SER A 84 -8.09 4.18 -5.11
CA SER A 84 -6.82 4.79 -5.54
C SER A 84 -5.93 5.04 -4.32
N VAL A 85 -4.61 5.14 -4.53
CA VAL A 85 -3.67 5.52 -3.47
C VAL A 85 -3.94 6.94 -2.99
N GLU A 86 -4.39 7.83 -3.87
CA GLU A 86 -4.74 9.20 -3.51
C GLU A 86 -5.95 9.24 -2.56
N ASP A 87 -7.03 8.52 -2.87
CA ASP A 87 -8.21 8.43 -2.00
C ASP A 87 -7.84 7.81 -0.65
N TRP A 88 -7.05 6.75 -0.69
CA TRP A 88 -6.54 6.07 0.49
C TRP A 88 -5.65 6.99 1.37
N ALA A 89 -4.82 7.84 0.76
CA ALA A 89 -4.00 8.81 1.47
C ALA A 89 -4.83 9.98 2.02
N ASN A 90 -5.84 10.44 1.28
CA ASN A 90 -6.72 11.53 1.70
C ASN A 90 -7.57 11.17 2.92
N ALA A 91 -8.02 9.92 3.03
CA ALA A 91 -8.72 9.43 4.22
C ALA A 91 -7.90 9.56 5.50
N ARG A 92 -6.56 9.49 5.40
CA ARG A 92 -5.61 9.58 6.52
C ARG A 92 -5.20 11.01 6.89
N ARG A 93 -5.60 12.00 6.09
CA ARG A 93 -5.41 13.43 6.42
C ARG A 93 -6.55 13.99 7.28
N ARG A 94 -7.67 13.25 7.39
CA ARG A 94 -8.91 13.69 8.03
C ARG A 94 -9.10 13.09 9.44
N THR A 95 -8.14 12.31 9.91
CA THR A 95 -8.05 11.73 11.25
C THR A 95 -7.00 12.49 12.05
#